data_AF-A0AAV0EVR8-F1
#
_entry.id   AF-A0AAV0EVR8-F1
#
_cell.length_a   1.000
_cell.length_b   1.000
_cell.length_c   1.000
_cell.angle_alpha   90.00
_cell.angle_beta   90.00
_cell.angle_gamma   90.00
#
_symmetry.space_group_name_H-M   'P 1'
#
loop_
_entity.id
_entity.type
_entity.pdbx_description
1 polymer ?
#
loop_
_entity_poly.entity_id
_entity_poly.type
_entity_poly.pdbx_seq_one_letter_code
_entity_poly.pdbx_strand_id
1 'polypeptide(L)'
;MAPVQCFLLCIVFFTWASANVQNANAVIRVTDNPADKLVDALNKNRTAKKLPSLYSNPGLACIALQYIKAYQGDCKSVGGEGSEAKKPADSEFTETFAPNCGVKVNTLAHITGRFIACQSEYVDSPYAFSHILIGKQKSFDILYSKNHTEVGAAVSGTDRGGPYFWCVLFSNGKSNQSFVLDGGVAKLTKPGCFSGANDVCSEAYSLSQTFLHPWLVAGGALLALFYAFGSG
;
A
#
# COMPACT_ATOMS: atom_id res chain seq x y z
N MET A 1 -58.08 27.28 -10.42
CA MET A 1 -58.16 26.40 -9.24
C MET A 1 -57.27 25.20 -9.50
N ALA A 2 -56.34 24.96 -8.58
CA ALA A 2 -55.50 23.77 -8.35
C ALA A 2 -55.20 22.85 -9.56
N PRO A 3 -53.96 22.87 -10.09
CA PRO A 3 -52.95 21.96 -9.50
C PRO A 3 -51.51 22.47 -9.69
N VAL A 4 -51.12 23.57 -9.04
CA VAL A 4 -49.69 23.97 -8.96
C VAL A 4 -49.21 23.98 -7.50
N GLN A 5 -50.14 23.87 -6.55
CA GLN A 5 -49.89 23.91 -5.11
C GLN A 5 -49.39 22.57 -4.51
N CYS A 6 -49.28 21.50 -5.31
CA CYS A 6 -48.77 20.20 -4.83
C CYS A 6 -47.27 20.01 -5.10
N PHE A 7 -46.69 20.75 -6.05
CA PHE A 7 -45.27 20.60 -6.40
C PHE A 7 -44.31 21.37 -5.49
N LEU A 8 -44.80 22.40 -4.79
CA LEU A 8 -43.97 23.23 -3.91
C LEU A 8 -43.84 22.68 -2.47
N LEU A 9 -44.66 21.71 -2.07
CA LEU A 9 -44.59 21.09 -0.74
C LEU A 9 -43.61 19.90 -0.67
N CYS A 10 -43.17 19.35 -1.80
CA CYS A 10 -42.15 18.30 -1.84
C CYS A 10 -40.71 18.86 -1.80
N ILE A 11 -40.51 20.15 -2.08
CA ILE A 11 -39.18 20.77 -2.13
C ILE A 11 -38.69 21.17 -0.72
N VAL A 12 -39.61 21.39 0.24
CA VAL A 12 -39.27 21.85 1.60
C VAL A 12 -38.91 20.71 2.57
N PHE A 13 -39.11 19.44 2.17
CA PHE A 13 -38.71 18.27 2.99
C PHE A 13 -37.33 17.71 2.65
N PHE A 14 -36.62 18.24 1.65
CA PHE A 14 -35.26 17.79 1.30
C PHE A 14 -34.13 18.68 1.83
N THR A 15 -34.42 19.64 2.73
CA THR A 15 -33.40 20.53 3.30
C THR A 15 -33.18 20.33 4.79
N TRP A 16 -33.29 19.10 5.30
CA TRP A 16 -32.89 18.75 6.67
C TRP A 16 -32.13 17.43 6.68
N ALA A 17 -30.91 17.49 6.18
CA ALA A 17 -29.86 16.52 6.51
C ALA A 17 -28.51 17.25 6.51
N SER A 18 -28.39 18.28 7.36
CA SER A 18 -27.10 18.81 7.75
C SER A 18 -26.41 17.74 8.61
N ALA A 19 -25.75 16.78 7.96
CA ALA A 19 -24.84 15.90 8.66
C ALA A 19 -23.72 16.78 9.25
N ASN A 20 -23.65 16.80 10.58
CA ASN A 20 -22.54 17.37 11.34
C ASN A 20 -21.22 16.80 10.80
N VAL A 21 -20.48 17.60 10.02
CA VAL A 21 -19.07 17.34 9.75
C VAL A 21 -18.32 17.62 11.05
N GLN A 22 -18.25 16.62 11.91
CA GLN A 22 -17.32 16.61 13.02
C GLN A 22 -15.92 16.56 12.41
N ASN A 23 -15.23 17.70 12.45
CA ASN A 23 -13.81 17.82 12.20
C ASN A 23 -13.07 17.04 13.31
N ALA A 24 -12.84 15.76 13.06
CA ALA A 24 -11.84 14.99 13.75
C ALA A 24 -10.69 14.80 12.77
N ASN A 25 -9.45 15.04 13.23
CA ASN A 25 -8.21 14.59 12.60
C ASN A 25 -8.17 13.05 12.52
N ALA A 26 -9.12 12.44 11.82
CA ALA A 26 -9.04 11.08 11.37
C ALA A 26 -7.99 11.10 10.27
N VAL A 27 -6.79 10.61 10.58
CA VAL A 27 -5.92 10.05 9.55
C VAL A 27 -6.79 9.04 8.80
N ILE A 28 -7.26 9.41 7.61
CA ILE A 28 -8.02 8.51 6.73
C ILE A 28 -7.01 7.43 6.34
N ARG A 29 -6.95 6.36 7.15
CA ARG A 29 -6.28 5.13 6.77
C ARG A 29 -7.07 4.59 5.59
N VAL A 30 -6.55 4.80 4.40
CA VAL A 30 -7.08 4.14 3.22
C VAL A 30 -6.90 2.64 3.47
N THR A 31 -8.01 1.93 3.66
CA THR A 31 -8.01 0.51 4.04
C THR A 31 -7.46 -0.42 2.97
N ASP A 32 -7.18 0.11 1.79
CA ASP A 32 -6.83 -0.67 0.61
C ASP A 32 -5.33 -0.69 0.29
N ASN A 33 -4.49 0.00 1.09
CA ASN A 33 -3.04 -0.02 0.92
C ASN A 33 -2.40 -1.30 1.50
N PRO A 34 -1.82 -2.20 0.68
CA PRO A 34 -1.17 -3.42 1.16
C PRO A 34 -0.01 -3.15 2.12
N ALA A 35 0.73 -2.06 1.92
CA ALA A 35 1.83 -1.73 2.82
C ALA A 35 1.32 -1.38 4.23
N ASP A 36 0.17 -0.70 4.35
CA ASP A 36 -0.46 -0.42 5.64
C ASP A 36 -0.99 -1.70 6.30
N LYS A 37 -1.60 -2.61 5.53
CA LYS A 37 -2.04 -3.92 6.03
C LYS A 37 -0.86 -4.77 6.51
N LEU A 38 0.28 -4.70 5.84
CA LEU A 38 1.51 -5.40 6.26
C LEU A 38 2.02 -4.88 7.61
N VAL A 39 2.05 -3.54 7.80
CA VAL A 39 2.41 -2.93 9.09
C VAL A 39 1.41 -3.30 10.18
N ASP A 40 0.12 -3.35 9.87
CA ASP A 40 -0.92 -3.77 10.81
C ASP A 40 -0.76 -5.24 11.26
N ALA A 41 -0.56 -6.17 10.32
CA ALA A 41 -0.30 -7.58 10.62
C ALA A 41 0.94 -7.75 11.51
N LEU A 42 2.02 -7.04 11.20
CA LEU A 42 3.26 -7.02 11.96
C LEU A 42 3.04 -6.51 13.40
N ASN A 43 2.35 -5.38 13.57
CA ASN A 43 2.11 -4.79 14.88
C ASN A 43 1.14 -5.63 15.72
N LYS A 44 0.11 -6.23 15.12
CA LYS A 44 -0.77 -7.21 15.79
C LYS A 44 0.01 -8.40 16.31
N ASN A 45 0.96 -8.91 15.52
CA ASN A 45 1.81 -10.02 15.95
C ASN A 45 2.74 -9.64 17.11
N ARG A 46 3.38 -8.46 17.05
CA ARG A 46 4.23 -7.94 18.14
C ARG A 46 3.43 -7.72 19.44
N THR A 47 2.27 -7.11 19.35
CA THR A 47 1.40 -6.84 20.51
C THR A 47 0.85 -8.12 21.14
N ALA A 48 0.55 -9.15 20.34
CA ALA A 48 0.22 -10.49 20.86
C ALA A 48 1.36 -11.11 21.70
N LYS A 49 2.61 -10.69 21.47
CA LYS A 49 3.80 -11.05 22.27
C LYS A 49 4.15 -10.02 23.34
N LYS A 50 3.22 -9.12 23.68
CA LYS A 50 3.39 -8.05 24.68
C LYS A 50 4.53 -7.07 24.36
N LEU A 51 4.87 -6.91 23.08
CA LEU A 51 5.78 -5.87 22.61
C LEU A 51 4.99 -4.65 22.12
N PRO A 52 5.57 -3.43 22.22
CA PRO A 52 4.91 -2.24 21.70
C PRO A 52 4.79 -2.30 20.17
N SER A 53 3.69 -1.75 19.66
CA SER A 53 3.54 -1.42 18.26
C SER A 53 4.61 -0.41 17.84
N LEU A 54 5.13 -0.60 16.63
CA LEU A 54 6.09 0.30 16.01
C LEU A 54 5.35 1.46 15.32
N TYR A 55 5.95 2.64 15.38
CA TYR A 55 5.45 3.80 14.64
C TYR A 55 5.63 3.59 13.13
N SER A 56 4.55 3.70 12.36
CA SER A 56 4.60 3.64 10.90
C SER A 56 5.15 4.96 10.37
N ASN A 57 6.43 4.98 9.98
CA ASN A 57 7.12 6.18 9.53
C ASN A 57 7.06 6.27 7.99
N PRO A 58 6.37 7.28 7.41
CA PRO A 58 6.19 7.38 5.95
C PRO A 58 7.49 7.66 5.18
N GLY A 59 8.46 8.35 5.79
CA GLY A 59 9.78 8.55 5.20
C GLY A 59 10.57 7.25 5.10
N LEU A 60 10.57 6.45 6.17
CA LEU A 60 11.16 5.11 6.17
C LEU A 60 10.45 4.16 5.19
N ALA A 61 9.13 4.26 5.08
CA ALA A 61 8.32 3.46 4.18
C ALA A 61 8.62 3.80 2.70
N CYS A 62 8.76 5.08 2.35
CA CYS A 62 9.20 5.46 1.00
C CYS A 62 10.62 4.94 0.72
N ILE A 63 11.54 5.01 1.68
CA ILE A 63 12.88 4.42 1.52
C ILE A 63 12.81 2.91 1.29
N ALA A 64 11.89 2.19 1.95
CA ALA A 64 11.65 0.78 1.68
C ALA A 64 11.19 0.54 0.22
N LEU A 65 10.41 1.46 -0.36
CA LEU A 65 10.02 1.40 -1.77
C LEU A 65 11.21 1.64 -2.72
N GLN A 66 12.11 2.57 -2.38
CA GLN A 66 13.35 2.76 -3.14
C GLN A 66 14.27 1.52 -3.03
N TYR A 67 14.33 0.91 -1.85
CA TYR A 67 15.11 -0.31 -1.60
C TYR A 67 14.68 -1.45 -2.52
N ILE A 68 13.38 -1.70 -2.69
CA ILE A 68 12.90 -2.75 -3.62
C ILE A 68 13.11 -2.36 -5.09
N LYS A 69 13.03 -1.07 -5.44
CA LYS A 69 13.32 -0.60 -6.80
C LYS A 69 14.78 -0.79 -7.21
N ALA A 70 15.72 -0.83 -6.26
CA ALA A 70 17.13 -1.12 -6.53
C ALA A 70 17.36 -2.54 -7.09
N TYR A 71 16.39 -3.46 -6.91
CA TYR A 71 16.41 -4.79 -7.52
C TYR A 71 15.94 -4.80 -8.98
N GLN A 72 15.40 -3.68 -9.48
CA GLN A 72 15.01 -3.50 -10.89
C GLN A 72 14.07 -4.58 -11.43
N GLY A 73 13.22 -5.16 -10.57
CA GLY A 73 12.32 -6.24 -10.96
C GLY A 73 12.94 -7.63 -10.97
N ASP A 74 14.21 -7.80 -10.57
CA ASP A 74 14.85 -9.12 -10.50
C ASP A 74 14.67 -9.80 -9.14
N CYS A 75 13.74 -10.75 -9.05
CA CYS A 75 13.56 -11.58 -7.85
C CYS A 75 14.82 -12.38 -7.47
N LYS A 76 15.66 -12.78 -8.45
CA LYS A 76 16.84 -13.62 -8.16
C LYS A 76 17.86 -12.86 -7.32
N SER A 77 17.90 -11.53 -7.50
CA SER A 77 18.78 -10.64 -6.76
C SER A 77 18.34 -10.45 -5.29
N VAL A 78 17.08 -10.68 -4.93
CA VAL A 78 16.58 -10.54 -3.53
C VAL A 78 17.15 -11.61 -2.59
N GLY A 79 17.69 -12.69 -3.16
CA GLY A 79 18.22 -13.83 -2.43
C GLY A 79 17.16 -14.88 -2.14
N GLY A 80 17.56 -16.15 -2.29
CA GLY A 80 16.77 -17.35 -2.01
C GLY A 80 17.66 -18.43 -1.38
N GLU A 81 17.15 -19.65 -1.25
CA GLU A 81 17.98 -20.76 -0.76
C GLU A 81 19.18 -20.99 -1.70
N GLY A 82 20.39 -20.69 -1.23
CA GLY A 82 21.63 -20.91 -1.96
C GLY A 82 22.22 -19.72 -2.74
N SER A 83 21.64 -18.51 -2.67
CA SER A 83 22.23 -17.31 -3.31
C SER A 83 22.48 -16.17 -2.33
N GLU A 84 23.60 -15.45 -2.50
CA GLU A 84 23.84 -14.19 -1.80
C GLU A 84 22.87 -13.13 -2.33
N ALA A 85 21.98 -12.66 -1.46
CA ALA A 85 21.11 -11.54 -1.77
C ALA A 85 21.94 -10.30 -2.12
N LYS A 86 21.69 -9.70 -3.28
CA LYS A 86 22.21 -8.36 -3.60
C LYS A 86 21.61 -7.39 -2.59
N LYS A 87 22.39 -6.90 -1.64
CA LYS A 87 21.98 -5.84 -0.72
C LYS A 87 22.36 -4.50 -1.37
N PRO A 88 21.43 -3.54 -1.56
CA PRO A 88 21.78 -2.17 -1.89
C PRO A 88 22.87 -1.63 -0.95
N ALA A 89 23.79 -0.84 -1.48
CA ALA A 89 24.90 -0.31 -0.69
C ALA A 89 24.39 0.65 0.39
N ASP A 90 25.07 0.71 1.53
CA ASP A 90 24.63 1.59 2.63
C ASP A 90 24.66 3.07 2.22
N SER A 91 25.53 3.46 1.27
CA SER A 91 25.56 4.82 0.70
C SER A 91 24.31 5.17 -0.12
N GLU A 92 23.62 4.18 -0.71
CA GLU A 92 22.41 4.45 -1.50
C GLU A 92 21.29 5.04 -0.64
N PHE A 93 21.25 4.76 0.67
CA PHE A 93 20.28 5.36 1.58
C PHE A 93 20.41 6.88 1.64
N THR A 94 21.64 7.39 1.70
CA THR A 94 21.94 8.83 1.77
C THR A 94 21.96 9.51 0.42
N GLU A 95 22.50 8.84 -0.60
CA GLU A 95 22.78 9.43 -1.91
C GLU A 95 21.57 9.37 -2.86
N THR A 96 20.72 8.34 -2.73
CA THR A 96 19.64 8.06 -3.69
C THR A 96 18.29 7.97 -3.02
N PHE A 97 18.12 7.09 -2.03
CA PHE A 97 16.79 6.74 -1.50
C PHE A 97 16.16 7.91 -0.75
N ALA A 98 16.89 8.53 0.18
CA ALA A 98 16.37 9.66 0.94
C ALA A 98 16.03 10.87 0.05
N PRO A 99 16.91 11.35 -0.86
CA PRO A 99 16.58 12.44 -1.78
C PRO A 99 15.35 12.16 -2.66
N ASN A 100 15.23 10.93 -3.18
CA ASN A 100 14.09 10.51 -4.01
C ASN A 100 12.76 10.51 -3.24
N CYS A 101 12.82 10.25 -1.93
CA CYS A 101 11.66 10.30 -1.04
C CYS A 101 11.37 11.69 -0.48
N GLY A 102 12.27 12.66 -0.70
CA GLY A 102 12.22 13.95 -0.02
C GLY A 102 12.49 13.83 1.47
N VAL A 103 13.22 12.80 1.91
CA VAL A 103 13.66 12.67 3.30
C VAL A 103 14.94 13.50 3.49
N LYS A 104 14.97 14.32 4.52
CA LYS A 104 16.17 15.07 4.93
C LYS A 104 17.27 14.08 5.33
N VAL A 105 18.38 14.08 4.61
CA VAL A 105 19.50 13.13 4.80
C VAL A 105 20.04 13.17 6.23
N ASN A 106 20.10 14.34 6.86
CA ASN A 106 20.56 14.49 8.25
C ASN A 106 19.58 13.95 9.31
N THR A 107 18.39 13.48 8.91
CA THR A 107 17.40 12.86 9.79
C THR A 107 17.32 11.34 9.62
N LEU A 108 18.21 10.75 8.80
CA LEU A 108 18.29 9.31 8.67
C LEU A 108 18.74 8.67 9.98
N ALA A 109 17.89 7.79 10.51
CA ALA A 109 18.21 6.97 11.66
C ALA A 109 18.74 5.59 11.21
N HIS A 110 19.36 4.88 12.14
CA HIS A 110 19.97 3.59 11.84
C HIS A 110 18.92 2.52 11.54
N ILE A 111 19.09 1.84 10.40
CA ILE A 111 18.27 0.69 10.02
C ILE A 111 18.71 -0.51 10.85
N THR A 112 17.83 -0.98 11.73
CA THR A 112 18.13 -2.03 12.71
C THR A 112 17.67 -3.41 12.27
N GLY A 113 16.88 -3.50 11.21
CA GLY A 113 16.37 -4.77 10.69
C GLY A 113 15.73 -4.57 9.32
N ARG A 114 15.60 -5.67 8.58
CA ARG A 114 14.87 -5.68 7.32
C ARG A 114 14.23 -7.04 7.05
N PHE A 115 13.07 -7.02 6.41
CA PHE A 115 12.53 -8.15 5.66
C PHE A 115 12.43 -7.76 4.21
N ILE A 116 12.79 -8.69 3.34
CA ILE A 116 12.59 -8.53 1.91
C ILE A 116 12.21 -9.88 1.31
N ALA A 117 11.27 -9.86 0.38
CA ALA A 117 10.90 -11.02 -0.40
C ALA A 117 10.42 -10.60 -1.78
N CYS A 118 10.48 -11.55 -2.71
CA CYS A 118 9.98 -11.39 -4.06
C CYS A 118 9.21 -12.65 -4.46
N GLN A 119 8.07 -12.48 -5.11
CA GLN A 119 7.25 -13.58 -5.62
C GLN A 119 6.84 -13.32 -7.07
N SER A 120 6.65 -14.38 -7.85
CA SER A 120 6.12 -14.27 -9.22
C SER A 120 4.64 -13.87 -9.23
N GLU A 121 3.88 -14.28 -8.21
CA GLU A 121 2.45 -14.04 -8.10
C GLU A 121 2.12 -13.13 -6.92
N TYR A 122 0.98 -12.44 -7.04
CA TYR A 122 0.50 -11.60 -5.96
C TYR A 122 -0.01 -12.48 -4.83
N VAL A 123 0.31 -12.10 -3.60
CA VAL A 123 -0.25 -12.69 -2.39
C VAL A 123 -0.75 -11.56 -1.50
N ASP A 124 -1.77 -11.80 -0.69
CA ASP A 124 -2.24 -10.77 0.24
C ASP A 124 -1.20 -10.45 1.33
N SER A 125 -1.34 -9.28 1.94
CA SER A 125 -0.37 -8.77 2.93
C SER A 125 -0.24 -9.64 4.19
N PRO A 126 -1.34 -10.15 4.81
CA PRO A 126 -1.24 -11.10 5.93
C PRO A 126 -0.53 -12.41 5.59
N TYR A 127 -0.75 -12.95 4.40
CA TYR A 127 -0.06 -14.15 3.91
C TYR A 127 1.42 -13.87 3.67
N ALA A 128 1.74 -12.75 3.00
CA ALA A 128 3.12 -12.30 2.80
C ALA A 128 3.87 -12.15 4.13
N PHE A 129 3.22 -11.55 5.13
CA PHE A 129 3.78 -11.47 6.48
C PHE A 129 4.09 -12.86 7.06
N SER A 130 3.09 -13.73 7.13
CA SER A 130 3.14 -14.96 7.92
C SER A 130 3.89 -16.14 7.27
N HIS A 131 3.96 -16.19 5.93
CA HIS A 131 4.50 -17.35 5.21
C HIS A 131 5.71 -17.01 4.34
N ILE A 132 5.92 -15.73 4.02
CA ILE A 132 7.00 -15.31 3.10
C ILE A 132 8.07 -14.53 3.86
N LEU A 133 7.69 -13.48 4.59
CA LEU A 133 8.63 -12.60 5.31
C LEU A 133 9.07 -13.21 6.65
N ILE A 134 8.15 -13.86 7.36
CA ILE A 134 8.38 -14.43 8.69
C ILE A 134 8.25 -15.96 8.63
N GLY A 135 9.37 -16.66 8.56
CA GLY A 135 9.35 -18.14 8.49
C GLY A 135 10.55 -18.84 9.13
N LYS A 136 11.59 -18.10 9.52
CA LYS A 136 12.84 -18.65 10.08
C LYS A 136 13.15 -18.00 11.43
N GLN A 137 13.94 -18.67 12.27
CA GLN A 137 14.32 -18.14 13.60
C GLN A 137 14.87 -16.71 13.52
N LYS A 138 15.76 -16.44 12.55
CA LYS A 138 16.32 -15.10 12.31
C LYS A 138 15.26 -14.03 12.03
N SER A 139 14.16 -14.39 11.36
CA SER A 139 13.05 -13.44 11.15
C SER A 139 12.29 -13.13 12.44
N PHE A 140 12.16 -14.09 13.36
CA PHE A 140 11.59 -13.83 14.69
C PHE A 140 12.52 -12.96 15.55
N ASP A 141 13.84 -13.18 15.49
CA ASP A 141 14.81 -12.37 16.25
C ASP A 141 14.75 -10.89 15.83
N ILE A 142 14.58 -10.62 14.53
CA ILE A 142 14.33 -9.27 14.02
C ILE A 142 12.95 -8.77 14.46
N LEU A 143 11.88 -9.52 14.16
CA LEU A 143 10.50 -9.09 14.41
C LEU A 143 10.24 -8.71 15.88
N TYR A 144 10.83 -9.45 16.81
CA TYR A 144 10.63 -9.28 18.25
C TYR A 144 11.72 -8.47 18.94
N SER A 145 12.66 -7.89 18.19
CA SER A 145 13.66 -6.99 18.76
C SER A 145 12.99 -5.78 19.43
N LYS A 146 13.47 -5.49 20.65
CA LYS A 146 13.09 -4.29 21.41
C LYS A 146 13.85 -3.03 20.97
N ASN A 147 14.85 -3.19 20.11
CA ASN A 147 15.61 -2.07 19.56
C ASN A 147 14.80 -1.30 18.49
N HIS A 148 13.74 -1.90 17.95
CA HIS A 148 12.89 -1.24 16.96
C HIS A 148 11.91 -0.27 17.64
N THR A 149 11.84 0.95 17.12
CA THR A 149 10.88 1.99 17.51
C THR A 149 9.99 2.42 16.33
N GLU A 150 10.50 2.27 15.11
CA GLU A 150 9.80 2.64 13.88
C GLU A 150 9.83 1.50 12.86
N VAL A 151 8.82 1.49 11.99
CA VAL A 151 8.68 0.57 10.86
C VAL A 151 8.25 1.35 9.62
N GLY A 152 8.75 0.93 8.46
CA GLY A 152 8.24 1.38 7.17
C GLY A 152 8.12 0.18 6.24
N ALA A 153 6.98 0.05 5.57
CA ALA A 153 6.71 -1.03 4.63
C ALA A 153 6.49 -0.49 3.22
N ALA A 154 6.89 -1.28 2.23
CA ALA A 154 6.60 -1.04 0.84
C ALA A 154 6.27 -2.32 0.09
N VAL A 155 5.41 -2.18 -0.90
CA VAL A 155 4.98 -3.23 -1.81
C VAL A 155 5.08 -2.68 -3.22
N SER A 156 5.70 -3.42 -4.14
CA SER A 156 5.74 -3.03 -5.55
C SER A 156 5.46 -4.23 -6.44
N GLY A 157 4.76 -3.98 -7.54
CA GLY A 157 4.52 -4.94 -8.60
C GLY A 157 4.66 -4.25 -9.94
N THR A 158 4.81 -5.03 -11.00
CA THR A 158 4.86 -4.53 -12.37
C THR A 158 3.45 -4.43 -12.96
N ASP A 159 3.21 -3.40 -13.77
CA ASP A 159 1.92 -3.14 -14.43
C ASP A 159 1.46 -4.25 -15.40
N ARG A 160 2.28 -5.28 -15.64
CA ARG A 160 2.05 -6.36 -16.63
C ARG A 160 1.93 -7.75 -16.00
N GLY A 161 1.57 -7.84 -14.72
CA GLY A 161 1.75 -9.05 -13.91
C GLY A 161 3.13 -9.06 -13.26
N GLY A 162 3.39 -9.92 -12.25
CA GLY A 162 4.55 -9.88 -11.36
C GLY A 162 5.93 -9.81 -12.05
N PRO A 163 7.02 -9.62 -11.28
CA PRO A 163 7.13 -9.99 -9.87
C PRO A 163 6.64 -8.95 -8.85
N TYR A 164 6.28 -9.43 -7.67
CA TYR A 164 5.82 -8.67 -6.52
C TYR A 164 6.86 -8.67 -5.41
N PHE A 165 7.28 -7.48 -5.02
CA PHE A 165 8.27 -7.23 -3.98
C PHE A 165 7.60 -6.76 -2.70
N TRP A 166 8.10 -7.29 -1.60
CA TRP A 166 7.71 -6.90 -0.25
C TRP A 166 8.95 -6.44 0.49
N CYS A 167 8.90 -5.28 1.12
CA CYS A 167 9.98 -4.83 1.99
C CYS A 167 9.43 -4.21 3.27
N VAL A 168 10.07 -4.57 4.38
CA VAL A 168 9.87 -3.95 5.69
C VAL A 168 11.22 -3.52 6.19
N LEU A 169 11.36 -2.25 6.54
CA LEU A 169 12.54 -1.71 7.21
C LEU A 169 12.18 -1.35 8.65
N PHE A 170 13.11 -1.63 9.56
CA PHE A 170 13.00 -1.29 10.98
C PHE A 170 14.07 -0.27 11.35
N SER A 171 13.73 0.67 12.22
CA SER A 171 14.66 1.67 12.73
C SER A 171 14.53 1.83 14.24
N ASN A 172 15.59 2.31 14.87
CA ASN A 172 15.62 2.77 16.27
C ASN A 172 15.53 4.31 16.37
N GLY A 173 15.01 4.96 15.32
CA GLY A 173 14.80 6.40 15.26
C GLY A 173 13.78 6.93 16.27
N LYS A 174 13.67 8.24 16.37
CA LYS A 174 12.69 8.91 17.23
C LYS A 174 11.52 9.35 16.37
N SER A 175 10.32 8.87 16.69
CA SER A 175 9.09 9.24 15.99
C SER A 175 8.97 10.75 15.81
N ASN A 176 8.63 11.18 14.59
CA ASN A 176 8.57 12.58 14.15
C ASN A 176 9.90 13.36 14.12
N GLN A 177 11.04 12.72 14.41
CA GLN A 177 12.38 13.34 14.32
C GLN A 177 13.31 12.61 13.33
N SER A 178 13.06 11.33 13.07
CA SER A 178 13.75 10.54 12.05
C SER A 178 12.96 10.44 10.76
N PHE A 179 13.69 10.30 9.66
CA PHE A 179 13.17 10.21 8.29
C PHE A 179 12.19 11.34 7.95
N VAL A 180 12.55 12.56 8.36
CA VAL A 180 11.68 13.75 8.22
C VAL A 180 11.56 14.13 6.75
N LEU A 181 10.33 14.30 6.31
CA LEU A 181 9.98 14.66 4.94
C LEU A 181 10.06 16.18 4.73
N ASP A 182 10.76 16.59 3.68
CA ASP A 182 10.76 17.95 3.16
C ASP A 182 9.37 18.28 2.61
N GLY A 183 8.66 19.20 3.27
CA GLY A 183 7.27 19.55 2.95
C GLY A 183 6.22 18.68 3.64
N GLY A 184 6.61 17.78 4.56
CA GLY A 184 5.70 17.03 5.43
C GLY A 184 4.92 15.88 4.77
N VAL A 185 5.03 15.70 3.45
CA VAL A 185 4.39 14.60 2.71
C VAL A 185 5.46 13.84 1.92
N ALA A 186 5.37 12.50 1.91
CA ALA A 186 6.31 11.67 1.20
C ALA A 186 6.14 11.85 -0.31
N LYS A 187 7.25 11.94 -1.05
CA LYS A 187 7.18 12.01 -2.51
C LYS A 187 6.56 10.70 -3.04
N LEU A 188 5.49 10.83 -3.81
CA LEU A 188 4.87 9.70 -4.51
C LEU A 188 5.87 9.11 -5.50
N THR A 189 6.23 7.85 -5.28
CA THR A 189 7.21 7.14 -6.10
C THR A 189 6.55 5.92 -6.74
N LYS A 190 5.77 6.13 -7.80
CA LYS A 190 5.19 5.02 -8.60
C LYS A 190 6.28 4.33 -9.45
N PRO A 191 6.12 3.04 -9.82
CA PRO A 191 5.10 2.10 -9.37
C PRO A 191 5.33 1.60 -7.93
N GLY A 192 4.26 1.21 -7.24
CA GLY A 192 4.26 0.65 -5.89
C GLY A 192 3.58 1.51 -4.82
N CYS A 193 3.39 0.89 -3.65
CA CYS A 193 2.72 1.40 -2.46
C CYS A 193 3.70 1.43 -1.28
N PHE A 194 3.52 2.37 -0.35
CA PHE A 194 4.23 2.35 0.93
C PHE A 194 3.33 2.78 2.08
N SER A 195 3.65 2.36 3.30
CA SER A 195 2.81 2.57 4.48
C SER A 195 2.83 4.03 4.93
N GLY A 196 1.69 4.54 5.41
CA GLY A 196 1.56 5.92 5.89
C GLY A 196 1.52 6.99 4.79
N ALA A 197 1.41 6.58 3.51
CA ALA A 197 1.24 7.48 2.37
C ALA A 197 -0.16 8.14 2.30
N ASN A 198 -1.15 7.58 3.02
CA ASN A 198 -2.57 7.97 2.94
C ASN A 198 -3.10 7.98 1.49
N ASP A 199 -2.66 7.03 0.66
CA ASP A 199 -3.07 6.92 -0.75
C ASP A 199 -3.91 5.66 -1.02
N VAL A 200 -4.72 5.71 -2.07
CA VAL A 200 -5.44 4.55 -2.61
C VAL A 200 -4.48 3.77 -3.49
N CYS A 201 -3.56 3.07 -2.86
CA CYS A 201 -2.68 2.16 -3.54
C CYS A 201 -3.25 0.74 -3.44
N SER A 202 -4.02 0.33 -4.44
CA SER A 202 -4.70 -0.96 -4.41
C SER A 202 -3.73 -2.12 -4.61
N GLU A 203 -3.94 -3.19 -3.85
CA GLU A 203 -3.46 -4.53 -4.19
C GLU A 203 -3.86 -4.81 -5.64
N ALA A 204 -2.90 -5.22 -6.49
CA ALA A 204 -3.11 -5.33 -7.93
C ALA A 204 -4.48 -5.97 -8.25
N TYR A 205 -5.29 -5.31 -9.07
CA TYR A 205 -6.49 -5.92 -9.62
C TYR A 205 -6.06 -7.21 -10.31
N SER A 206 -6.42 -8.36 -9.73
CA SER A 206 -6.37 -9.61 -10.49
C SER A 206 -7.18 -9.37 -11.76
N LEU A 207 -6.61 -9.75 -12.90
CA LEU A 207 -7.25 -9.63 -14.20
C LEU A 207 -8.33 -10.72 -14.29
N SER A 208 -9.36 -10.60 -13.46
CA SER A 208 -10.58 -11.41 -13.42
C SER A 208 -11.79 -10.51 -13.18
N GLN A 209 -11.80 -9.35 -13.81
CA GLN A 209 -13.04 -8.63 -14.11
C GLN A 209 -12.95 -8.10 -15.54
N THR A 210 -12.89 -9.03 -16.49
CA THR A 210 -13.53 -8.82 -17.78
C THR A 210 -15.03 -8.67 -17.51
N PHE A 211 -15.45 -7.49 -17.02
CA PHE A 211 -16.83 -7.05 -17.16
C PHE A 211 -17.06 -6.77 -18.65
N LEU A 212 -17.18 -7.85 -19.43
CA LEU A 212 -18.12 -7.85 -20.52
C LEU A 212 -19.47 -7.56 -19.87
N HIS A 213 -19.86 -6.29 -19.87
CA HIS A 213 -21.19 -5.85 -19.47
C HIS A 213 -22.20 -6.77 -20.19
N PRO A 214 -23.01 -7.57 -19.47
CA PRO A 214 -24.00 -8.45 -20.10
C PRO A 214 -24.99 -7.67 -20.99
N TRP A 215 -25.14 -6.37 -20.72
CA TRP A 215 -25.98 -5.45 -21.49
C TRP A 215 -25.43 -5.10 -22.88
N LEU A 216 -24.12 -5.15 -23.11
CA LEU A 216 -23.57 -4.89 -24.44
C LEU A 216 -23.77 -6.08 -25.40
N VAL A 217 -23.81 -7.31 -24.87
CA VAL A 217 -24.12 -8.51 -25.66
C VAL A 217 -25.64 -8.63 -25.90
N ALA A 218 -26.48 -8.25 -24.92
CA ALA A 218 -27.93 -8.25 -25.08
C ALA A 218 -28.43 -7.16 -26.05
N GLY A 219 -27.80 -5.98 -26.09
CA GLY A 219 -28.16 -4.90 -27.02
C GLY A 219 -27.86 -5.22 -28.49
N GLY A 220 -26.75 -5.91 -28.76
CA GLY A 220 -26.37 -6.33 -30.12
C GLY A 220 -27.27 -7.42 -30.71
N ALA A 221 -27.72 -8.37 -29.88
CA ALA A 221 -28.60 -9.46 -30.32
C ALA A 221 -30.03 -8.98 -30.63
N LEU A 222 -30.52 -7.96 -29.93
CA LEU A 222 -31.86 -7.39 -30.18
C LEU A 222 -31.91 -6.57 -31.48
N LEU A 223 -30.85 -5.83 -31.82
CA LEU A 223 -30.80 -5.09 -33.10
C LEU A 223 -30.76 -6.01 -34.33
N ALA A 224 -30.15 -7.18 -34.23
CA ALA A 224 -30.15 -8.17 -35.32
C ALA A 224 -31.53 -8.82 -35.54
N LEU A 225 -32.32 -9.02 -34.48
CA LEU A 225 -33.68 -9.57 -34.58
C LEU A 225 -34.69 -8.55 -35.13
N PHE A 226 -34.52 -7.25 -34.86
CA PHE A 226 -35.36 -6.21 -35.46
C PHE A 226 -35.15 -6.07 -36.97
N TYR A 227 -33.92 -6.27 -37.48
CA TYR A 227 -33.67 -6.26 -38.93
C TYR A 227 -34.12 -7.54 -39.64
N ALA A 228 -34.22 -8.67 -38.94
CA ALA A 228 -34.67 -9.93 -39.54
C ALA A 228 -36.20 -10.08 -39.63
N PHE A 229 -36.96 -9.38 -38.77
CA PHE A 229 -38.43 -9.47 -38.73
C PHE A 229 -39.18 -8.17 -39.09
N GLY A 230 -38.45 -7.08 -39.40
CA GLY A 230 -39.03 -5.78 -39.76
C GLY A 230 -39.23 -5.52 -41.26
N SER A 231 -38.86 -6.47 -42.13
CA SER A 231 -39.08 -6.40 -43.57
C SER A 231 -39.92 -7.59 -44.03
N GLY A 232 -41.22 -7.50 -43.76
CA GLY A 232 -42.29 -8.36 -44.27
C GLY A 232 -43.56 -7.55 -44.37
#